data_AF-U6DJ35-F1
#
_entry.id   AF-U6DJ35-F1
#
_cell.length_a   1.000
_cell.length_b   1.000
_cell.length_c   1.000
_cell.angle_alpha   90.00
_cell.angle_beta   90.00
_cell.angle_gamma   90.00
#
_symmetry.space_group_name_H-M   'P 1'
#
loop_
_entity.id
_entity.type
_entity.pdbx_description
1 polymer ?
#
loop_
_entity_poly.entity_id
_entity_poly.type
_entity_poly.pdbx_seq_one_letter_code
_entity_poly.pdbx_strand_id
1 'polypeptide(L)'
;PGQHRLGGTALAQCFSQLGEQPPNLDVPENLAHAFNVTQGLLRDRLLCSGHDVSDGGLITCLLEMAFAGNCGIEVDVPAPGVDVLPVLFAEEPGLVLEVQEADLGQVLERYWAAGLRCLELGPTGDAGPHALVRVSVNGAVVLEDTVGQLRAVWEETSFQLDRLQTEPRCVAEEEQGLRERTGPSYCLPLTFPEVSVSHEPGGPMPRVAILREEGSNGDREMADAFHLAGFEVWDVTMQDLCSGAIGLDTFRGVAFVGGFSYADVLGSAKGWAAAVTFHPLAGAELRRFRKRPDTFSLGVCNGCQLLGLPGWVGGSPR
;
A
#
# COMPACT_ATOMS: atom_id res chain seq x y z
N PRO A 1 -18.51 24.84 7.92
CA PRO A 1 -17.32 25.31 7.15
C PRO A 1 -17.07 26.81 7.36
N GLY A 2 -15.80 27.21 7.50
CA GLY A 2 -15.42 28.62 7.58
C GLY A 2 -15.35 29.25 8.96
N GLN A 3 -15.35 28.46 10.05
CA GLN A 3 -15.09 28.99 11.39
C GLN A 3 -13.60 29.19 11.67
N HIS A 4 -12.74 28.48 10.92
CA HIS A 4 -11.27 28.61 10.98
C HIS A 4 -10.72 28.49 12.41
N ARG A 5 -11.24 27.52 13.17
CA ARG A 5 -10.90 27.29 14.58
C ARG A 5 -9.51 26.69 14.73
N LEU A 6 -8.71 27.29 15.63
CA LEU A 6 -7.31 26.91 15.91
C LEU A 6 -7.10 26.32 17.31
N GLY A 7 -8.17 26.09 18.08
CA GLY A 7 -8.05 25.40 19.36
C GLY A 7 -7.75 23.91 19.15
N GLY A 8 -6.84 23.37 19.94
CA GLY A 8 -6.48 21.95 19.93
C GLY A 8 -5.75 21.47 18.68
N THR A 9 -5.33 22.37 17.78
CA THR A 9 -4.69 21.98 16.52
C THR A 9 -3.22 21.65 16.69
N ALA A 10 -2.65 20.92 15.72
CA ALA A 10 -1.21 20.68 15.61
C ALA A 10 -0.41 21.99 15.59
N LEU A 11 -0.95 23.05 14.95
CA LEU A 11 -0.34 24.39 15.00
C LEU A 11 -0.25 24.89 16.45
N ALA A 12 -1.35 24.87 17.21
CA ALA A 12 -1.35 25.32 18.60
C ALA A 12 -0.35 24.48 19.43
N GLN A 13 -0.34 23.16 19.22
CA GLN A 13 0.57 22.23 19.90
C GLN A 13 2.05 22.58 19.64
N CYS A 14 2.43 22.83 18.38
CA CYS A 14 3.80 23.23 18.01
C CYS A 14 4.27 24.51 18.71
N PHE A 15 3.33 25.40 19.06
CA PHE A 15 3.61 26.62 19.82
C PHE A 15 3.33 26.49 21.33
N SER A 16 3.22 25.27 21.85
CA SER A 16 2.93 24.99 23.27
C SER A 16 1.67 25.71 23.78
N GLN A 17 0.67 25.84 22.92
CA GLN A 17 -0.62 26.46 23.18
C GLN A 17 -1.74 25.44 23.00
N LEU A 18 -2.87 25.69 23.67
CA LEU A 18 -4.11 24.95 23.42
C LEU A 18 -5.07 25.72 22.50
N GLY A 19 -4.96 27.05 22.41
CA GLY A 19 -5.97 27.89 21.76
C GLY A 19 -7.30 27.90 22.51
N GLU A 20 -8.35 28.42 21.86
CA GLU A 20 -9.65 28.65 22.52
C GLU A 20 -10.75 27.69 22.07
N GLN A 21 -11.02 27.64 20.77
CA GLN A 21 -12.15 26.89 20.22
C GLN A 21 -11.64 25.79 19.29
N PRO A 22 -11.93 24.51 19.56
CA PRO A 22 -11.56 23.42 18.67
C PRO A 22 -12.53 23.26 17.49
N PRO A 23 -12.09 22.61 16.39
CA PRO A 23 -12.99 22.26 15.28
C PRO A 23 -14.18 21.42 15.77
N ASN A 24 -15.34 21.60 15.13
CA ASN A 24 -16.58 20.91 15.48
C ASN A 24 -17.58 20.91 14.31
N LEU A 25 -18.51 19.96 14.31
CA LEU A 25 -19.59 19.90 13.32
C LEU A 25 -20.76 20.81 13.75
N ASP A 26 -20.71 22.07 13.37
CA ASP A 26 -21.81 23.02 13.64
C ASP A 26 -23.11 22.60 12.93
N VAL A 27 -22.97 21.95 11.76
CA VAL A 27 -24.08 21.39 10.96
C VAL A 27 -23.68 19.96 10.56
N PRO A 28 -23.97 18.94 11.39
CA PRO A 28 -23.56 17.56 11.14
C PRO A 28 -24.09 16.98 9.82
N GLU A 29 -25.24 17.46 9.34
CA GLU A 29 -25.85 17.03 8.07
C GLU A 29 -24.93 17.31 6.88
N ASN A 30 -24.09 18.35 6.95
CA ASN A 30 -23.14 18.67 5.88
C ASN A 30 -22.13 17.54 5.67
N LEU A 31 -21.71 16.85 6.73
CA LEU A 31 -20.81 15.71 6.62
C LEU A 31 -21.49 14.54 5.89
N ALA A 32 -22.75 14.26 6.24
CA ALA A 32 -23.53 13.21 5.58
C ALA A 32 -23.79 13.54 4.09
N HIS A 33 -24.11 14.80 3.78
CA HIS A 33 -24.27 15.26 2.41
C HIS A 33 -22.96 15.16 1.63
N ALA A 34 -21.84 15.59 2.21
CA ALA A 34 -20.53 15.53 1.57
C ALA A 34 -20.18 14.08 1.25
N PHE A 35 -20.31 13.18 2.23
CA PHE A 35 -20.10 11.74 2.03
C PHE A 35 -20.95 11.17 0.88
N ASN A 36 -22.26 11.45 0.86
CA ASN A 36 -23.15 10.93 -0.18
C ASN A 36 -22.82 11.46 -1.57
N VAL A 37 -22.44 12.74 -1.69
CA VAL A 37 -21.97 13.33 -2.94
C VAL A 37 -20.68 12.64 -3.39
N THR A 38 -19.68 12.50 -2.51
CA THR A 38 -18.42 11.82 -2.80
C THR A 38 -18.63 10.38 -3.26
N GLN A 39 -19.51 9.62 -2.60
CA GLN A 39 -19.85 8.25 -3.01
C GLN A 39 -20.46 8.21 -4.43
N GLY A 40 -21.31 9.19 -4.76
CA GLY A 40 -21.84 9.35 -6.11
C GLY A 40 -20.76 9.63 -7.15
N LEU A 41 -19.82 10.53 -6.83
CA LEU A 41 -18.69 10.87 -7.69
C LEU A 41 -17.73 9.68 -7.91
N LEU A 42 -17.46 8.89 -6.86
CA LEU A 42 -16.65 7.67 -6.94
C LEU A 42 -17.29 6.61 -7.83
N ARG A 43 -18.61 6.37 -7.65
CA ARG A 43 -19.36 5.44 -8.49
C ARG A 43 -19.33 5.85 -9.96
N ASP A 44 -19.41 7.15 -10.22
CA ASP A 44 -19.39 7.71 -11.57
C ASP A 44 -17.96 7.89 -12.12
N ARG A 45 -16.92 7.54 -11.33
CA ARG A 45 -15.49 7.62 -11.67
C ARG A 45 -15.01 9.03 -12.06
N LEU A 46 -15.51 10.05 -11.36
CA LEU A 46 -15.22 11.46 -11.63
C LEU A 46 -14.06 12.04 -10.82
N LEU A 47 -13.51 11.26 -9.88
CA LEU A 47 -12.40 11.69 -9.01
C LEU A 47 -11.10 11.03 -9.46
N CYS A 48 -10.05 11.83 -9.60
CA CYS A 48 -8.69 11.36 -9.88
C CYS A 48 -7.99 10.94 -8.59
N SER A 49 -8.06 11.79 -7.57
CA SER A 49 -7.49 11.58 -6.24
C SER A 49 -8.24 12.41 -5.19
N GLY A 50 -7.92 12.20 -3.92
CA GLY A 50 -8.46 13.03 -2.84
C GLY A 50 -7.88 12.68 -1.48
N HIS A 51 -7.92 13.64 -0.57
CA HIS A 51 -7.43 13.53 0.81
C HIS A 51 -8.30 14.41 1.72
N ASP A 52 -8.56 13.97 2.96
CA ASP A 52 -9.27 14.75 3.95
C ASP A 52 -8.37 15.77 4.67
N VAL A 53 -9.01 16.80 5.21
CA VAL A 53 -8.38 17.81 6.07
C VAL A 53 -8.49 17.34 7.51
N SER A 54 -7.35 17.12 8.14
CA SER A 54 -7.23 16.64 9.53
C SER A 54 -6.07 17.37 10.24
N ASP A 55 -5.16 16.64 10.91
CA ASP A 55 -4.05 17.21 11.69
C ASP A 55 -3.15 18.09 10.80
N GLY A 56 -2.87 19.31 11.25
CA GLY A 56 -2.11 20.32 10.49
C GLY A 56 -2.93 21.06 9.41
N GLY A 57 -4.19 20.69 9.20
CA GLY A 57 -5.15 21.44 8.40
C GLY A 57 -4.95 21.31 6.88
N LEU A 58 -5.54 22.26 6.14
CA LEU A 58 -5.56 22.28 4.68
C LEU A 58 -4.16 22.22 4.07
N ILE A 59 -3.18 22.91 4.68
CA ILE A 59 -1.82 22.93 4.14
C ILE A 59 -1.17 21.55 4.18
N THR A 60 -1.31 20.80 5.27
CA THR A 60 -0.79 19.43 5.37
C THR A 60 -1.46 18.52 4.34
N CYS A 61 -2.79 18.60 4.23
CA CYS A 61 -3.56 17.83 3.24
C CYS A 61 -3.05 18.08 1.79
N LEU A 62 -2.86 19.35 1.40
CA LEU A 62 -2.33 19.72 0.08
C LEU A 62 -0.90 19.20 -0.14
N LEU A 63 -0.04 19.34 0.86
CA LEU A 63 1.35 18.87 0.81
C LEU A 63 1.43 17.35 0.67
N GLU A 64 0.66 16.60 1.45
CA GLU A 64 0.64 15.15 1.39
C GLU A 64 0.09 14.63 0.05
N MET A 65 -0.90 15.31 -0.54
CA MET A 65 -1.33 15.03 -1.91
C MET A 65 -0.20 15.26 -2.92
N ALA A 66 0.53 16.38 -2.83
CA ALA A 66 1.67 16.66 -3.71
C ALA A 66 2.81 15.63 -3.52
N PHE A 67 3.06 15.17 -2.29
CA PHE A 67 4.08 14.16 -2.00
C PHE A 67 3.71 12.79 -2.57
N ALA A 68 2.45 12.37 -2.40
CA ALA A 68 1.92 11.11 -2.90
C ALA A 68 1.87 11.07 -4.43
N GLY A 69 1.45 12.18 -5.06
CA GLY A 69 1.48 12.35 -6.52
C GLY A 69 2.88 12.57 -7.08
N ASN A 70 3.85 12.92 -6.22
CA ASN A 70 5.19 13.38 -6.60
C ASN A 70 5.11 14.43 -7.72
N CYS A 71 4.24 15.42 -7.55
CA CYS A 71 3.95 16.47 -8.52
C CYS A 71 3.71 17.82 -7.82
N GLY A 72 3.90 18.90 -8.57
CA GLY A 72 3.66 20.26 -8.09
C GLY A 72 2.17 20.55 -7.92
N ILE A 73 1.87 21.65 -7.24
CA ILE A 73 0.53 22.21 -7.13
C ILE A 73 0.60 23.74 -7.19
N GLU A 74 -0.40 24.37 -7.81
CA GLU A 74 -0.60 25.81 -7.75
C GLU A 74 -2.00 26.07 -7.22
N VAL A 75 -2.10 26.52 -5.97
CA VAL A 75 -3.38 26.70 -5.27
C VAL A 75 -3.52 28.13 -4.76
N ASP A 76 -4.70 28.71 -4.93
CA ASP A 76 -5.15 29.92 -4.23
C ASP A 76 -6.41 29.63 -3.42
N VAL A 77 -6.36 29.93 -2.12
CA VAL A 77 -7.48 29.72 -1.20
C VAL A 77 -8.21 31.04 -0.95
N PRO A 78 -9.43 31.23 -1.48
CA PRO A 78 -10.19 32.47 -1.26
C PRO A 78 -10.84 32.47 0.13
N ALA A 79 -10.37 33.39 0.99
CA ALA A 79 -10.83 33.58 2.36
C ALA A 79 -10.77 35.06 2.76
N PRO A 80 -11.62 35.92 2.17
CA PRO A 80 -11.59 37.35 2.44
C PRO A 80 -11.91 37.65 3.90
N GLY A 81 -11.09 38.48 4.53
CA GLY A 81 -11.29 38.90 5.94
C GLY A 81 -10.85 37.87 6.99
N VAL A 82 -10.18 36.79 6.58
CA VAL A 82 -9.60 35.78 7.48
C VAL A 82 -8.08 35.79 7.35
N ASP A 83 -7.38 35.69 8.47
CA ASP A 83 -5.93 35.60 8.50
C ASP A 83 -5.42 34.28 7.89
N VAL A 84 -4.20 34.30 7.35
CA VAL A 84 -3.58 33.16 6.64
C VAL A 84 -3.51 31.90 7.52
N LEU A 85 -3.11 32.04 8.79
CA LEU A 85 -2.91 30.88 9.67
C LEU A 85 -4.22 30.09 9.92
N PRO A 86 -5.34 30.73 10.34
CA PRO A 86 -6.63 30.06 10.42
C PRO A 86 -7.14 29.44 9.11
N VAL A 87 -6.79 30.00 7.96
CA VAL A 87 -7.17 29.43 6.65
C VAL A 87 -6.44 28.11 6.40
N LEU A 88 -5.15 28.06 6.68
CA LEU A 88 -4.29 26.91 6.35
C LEU A 88 -4.27 25.82 7.41
N PHE A 89 -4.33 26.17 8.69
CA PHE A 89 -4.07 25.27 9.82
C PHE A 89 -5.30 24.93 10.66
N ALA A 90 -6.48 25.43 10.30
CA ALA A 90 -7.71 24.96 10.95
C ALA A 90 -8.00 23.52 10.52
N GLU A 91 -8.23 22.66 11.51
CA GLU A 91 -8.45 21.22 11.35
C GLU A 91 -9.96 20.91 11.28
N GLU A 92 -10.69 21.79 10.58
CA GLU A 92 -12.11 21.59 10.34
C GLU A 92 -12.31 20.43 9.35
N PRO A 93 -13.28 19.53 9.58
CA PRO A 93 -13.55 18.43 8.66
C PRO A 93 -13.79 18.93 7.23
N GLY A 94 -12.99 18.43 6.29
CA GLY A 94 -13.01 18.84 4.89
C GLY A 94 -12.39 17.79 3.99
N LEU A 95 -12.55 17.98 2.67
CA LEU A 95 -11.97 17.13 1.64
C LEU A 95 -11.34 18.02 0.57
N VAL A 96 -10.16 17.65 0.11
CA VAL A 96 -9.57 18.15 -1.14
C VAL A 96 -9.66 17.02 -2.16
N LEU A 97 -10.24 17.32 -3.32
CA LEU A 97 -10.47 16.34 -4.38
C LEU A 97 -9.84 16.85 -5.68
N GLU A 98 -9.12 15.98 -6.36
CA GLU A 98 -8.61 16.21 -7.70
C GLU A 98 -9.55 15.58 -8.72
N VAL A 99 -9.83 16.32 -9.79
CA VAL A 99 -10.73 15.90 -10.87
C VAL A 99 -10.14 16.29 -12.20
N GLN A 100 -10.60 15.65 -13.28
CA GLN A 100 -10.27 16.12 -14.62
C GLN A 100 -10.88 17.50 -14.85
N GLU A 101 -10.19 18.38 -15.57
CA GLU A 101 -10.66 19.74 -15.86
C GLU A 101 -12.06 19.74 -16.51
N ALA A 102 -12.32 18.79 -17.40
CA ALA A 102 -13.61 18.63 -18.06
C ALA A 102 -14.77 18.27 -17.09
N ASP A 103 -14.45 17.68 -15.94
CA ASP A 103 -15.42 17.23 -14.93
C ASP A 103 -15.60 18.23 -13.78
N LEU A 104 -14.75 19.25 -13.68
CA LEU A 104 -14.75 20.23 -12.58
C LEU A 104 -16.13 20.87 -12.36
N GLY A 105 -16.75 21.37 -13.44
CA GLY A 105 -18.05 22.05 -13.35
C GLY A 105 -19.16 21.17 -12.79
N GLN A 106 -19.23 19.90 -13.20
CA GLN A 106 -20.25 18.98 -12.70
C GLN A 106 -19.99 18.54 -11.26
N VAL A 107 -18.73 18.45 -10.84
CA VAL A 107 -18.35 18.10 -9.48
C VAL A 107 -18.74 19.22 -8.52
N LEU A 108 -18.38 20.47 -8.85
CA LEU A 108 -18.77 21.66 -8.09
C LEU A 108 -20.28 21.74 -7.93
N GLU A 109 -21.02 21.59 -9.04
CA GLU A 109 -22.49 21.66 -9.03
C GLU A 109 -23.13 20.62 -8.12
N ARG A 110 -22.60 19.38 -8.07
CA ARG A 110 -23.16 18.34 -7.19
C ARG A 110 -23.00 18.68 -5.71
N TYR A 111 -21.88 19.29 -5.31
CA TYR A 111 -21.71 19.76 -3.94
C TYR A 111 -22.60 20.99 -3.65
N TRP A 112 -22.68 21.95 -4.57
CA TRP A 112 -23.53 23.12 -4.41
C TRP A 112 -25.02 22.77 -4.33
N ALA A 113 -25.49 21.84 -5.16
CA ALA A 113 -26.86 21.33 -5.14
C ALA A 113 -27.21 20.60 -3.83
N ALA A 114 -26.21 20.05 -3.13
CA ALA A 114 -26.35 19.47 -1.79
C ALA A 114 -26.25 20.51 -0.65
N GLY A 115 -26.15 21.80 -0.98
CA GLY A 115 -26.04 22.89 -0.02
C GLY A 115 -24.65 23.07 0.59
N LEU A 116 -23.62 22.47 -0.01
CA LEU A 116 -22.25 22.47 0.51
C LEU A 116 -21.41 23.55 -0.16
N ARG A 117 -20.50 24.15 0.60
CA ARG A 117 -19.45 25.00 0.04
C ARG A 117 -18.39 24.11 -0.59
N CYS A 118 -18.17 24.28 -1.89
CA CYS A 118 -17.09 23.64 -2.64
C CYS A 118 -16.39 24.74 -3.45
N LEU A 119 -15.05 24.74 -3.40
CA LEU A 119 -14.21 25.76 -4.01
C LEU A 119 -13.26 25.08 -4.98
N GLU A 120 -13.04 25.72 -6.13
CA GLU A 120 -11.89 25.44 -6.97
C GLU A 120 -10.66 26.08 -6.32
N LEU A 121 -9.61 25.28 -6.13
CA LEU A 121 -8.36 25.72 -5.48
C LEU A 121 -7.27 26.04 -6.50
N GLY A 122 -7.18 25.26 -7.58
CA GLY A 122 -6.19 25.41 -8.64
C GLY A 122 -5.69 24.06 -9.18
N PRO A 123 -4.77 24.08 -10.15
CA PRO A 123 -4.30 22.87 -10.83
C PRO A 123 -3.13 22.17 -10.12
N THR A 124 -2.98 20.87 -10.42
CA THR A 124 -1.70 20.16 -10.25
C THR A 124 -0.70 20.56 -11.33
N GLY A 125 0.58 20.57 -11.00
CA GLY A 125 1.68 20.97 -11.88
C GLY A 125 2.52 19.80 -12.39
N ASP A 126 3.76 20.12 -12.77
CA ASP A 126 4.72 19.15 -13.31
C ASP A 126 4.98 17.98 -12.36
N ALA A 127 5.39 16.83 -12.91
CA ALA A 127 5.81 15.68 -12.13
C ALA A 127 7.30 15.79 -11.73
N GLY A 128 7.61 15.26 -10.56
CA GLY A 128 8.96 15.08 -10.07
C GLY A 128 9.29 15.87 -8.81
N PRO A 129 10.43 15.55 -8.17
CA PRO A 129 10.86 16.19 -6.93
C PRO A 129 11.14 17.70 -7.08
N HIS A 130 11.45 18.17 -8.29
CA HIS A 130 11.73 19.58 -8.56
C HIS A 130 10.50 20.40 -8.94
N ALA A 131 9.32 19.76 -9.04
CA ALA A 131 8.09 20.47 -9.31
C ALA A 131 7.75 21.44 -8.17
N LEU A 132 7.11 22.56 -8.50
CA LEU A 132 6.82 23.64 -7.56
C LEU A 132 5.52 23.37 -6.81
N VAL A 133 5.57 23.51 -5.49
CA VAL A 133 4.40 23.68 -4.64
C VAL A 133 4.26 25.17 -4.37
N ARG A 134 3.17 25.76 -4.86
CA ARG A 134 2.84 27.18 -4.66
C ARG A 134 1.46 27.28 -4.03
N VAL A 135 1.40 27.77 -2.79
CA VAL A 135 0.15 28.00 -2.07
C VAL A 135 -0.02 29.49 -1.81
N SER A 136 -1.17 30.00 -2.19
CA SER A 136 -1.60 31.39 -2.00
C SER A 136 -2.87 31.46 -1.17
N VAL A 137 -3.04 32.56 -0.44
CA VAL A 137 -4.28 32.91 0.25
C VAL A 137 -4.67 34.31 -0.18
N ASN A 138 -5.87 34.46 -0.74
CA ASN A 138 -6.35 35.73 -1.30
C ASN A 138 -5.37 36.35 -2.32
N GLY A 139 -4.73 35.52 -3.14
CA GLY A 139 -3.77 35.91 -4.18
C GLY A 139 -2.36 36.25 -3.66
N ALA A 140 -2.11 36.20 -2.35
CA ALA A 140 -0.78 36.39 -1.78
C ALA A 140 -0.10 35.03 -1.57
N VAL A 141 1.09 34.86 -2.15
CA VAL A 141 1.90 33.63 -1.99
C VAL A 141 2.39 33.52 -0.55
N VAL A 142 2.12 32.39 0.09
CA VAL A 142 2.46 32.11 1.50
C VAL A 142 3.39 30.91 1.65
N LEU A 143 3.46 30.03 0.65
CA LEU A 143 4.42 28.94 0.54
C LEU A 143 4.84 28.77 -0.92
N GLU A 144 6.14 28.71 -1.18
CA GLU A 144 6.71 28.40 -2.49
C GLU A 144 8.03 27.64 -2.30
N ASP A 145 8.04 26.34 -2.61
CA ASP A 145 9.24 25.48 -2.61
C ASP A 145 8.99 24.24 -3.49
N THR A 146 10.00 23.40 -3.65
CA THR A 146 9.91 22.17 -4.44
C THR A 146 9.33 21.02 -3.61
N VAL A 147 8.61 20.10 -4.28
CA VAL A 147 8.06 18.88 -3.69
C VAL A 147 9.11 18.11 -2.88
N GLY A 148 10.32 17.95 -3.44
CA GLY A 148 11.41 17.21 -2.83
C GLY A 148 11.93 17.83 -1.53
N GLN A 149 11.98 19.17 -1.44
CA GLN A 149 12.41 19.85 -0.21
C GLN A 149 11.34 19.75 0.88
N LEU A 150 10.08 20.02 0.54
CA LEU A 150 8.97 19.97 1.50
C LEU A 150 8.76 18.55 2.03
N ARG A 151 8.84 17.53 1.16
CA ARG A 151 8.78 16.12 1.57
C ARG A 151 9.94 15.75 2.50
N ALA A 152 11.14 16.29 2.27
CA ALA A 152 12.29 16.02 3.14
C ALA A 152 12.11 16.60 4.55
N VAL A 153 11.45 17.76 4.68
CA VAL A 153 11.08 18.31 6.00
C VAL A 153 10.03 17.43 6.67
N TRP A 154 9.02 16.99 5.92
CA TRP A 154 7.94 16.14 6.45
C TRP A 154 8.45 14.78 6.97
N GLU A 155 9.37 14.12 6.27
CA GLU A 155 9.95 12.83 6.68
C GLU A 155 11.04 12.90 7.75
N GLU A 156 11.49 14.10 8.14
CA GLU A 156 12.65 14.25 9.06
C GLU A 156 12.44 13.46 10.36
N THR A 157 11.23 13.51 10.92
CA THR A 157 10.91 12.78 12.15
C THR A 157 11.00 11.26 11.96
N SER A 158 10.51 10.73 10.83
CA SER A 158 10.60 9.31 10.48
C SER A 158 12.05 8.84 10.49
N PHE A 159 12.96 9.61 9.86
CA PHE A 159 14.37 9.26 9.84
C PHE A 159 15.04 9.32 11.21
N GLN A 160 14.67 10.26 12.08
CA GLN A 160 15.20 10.28 13.44
C GLN A 160 14.77 9.04 14.24
N LEU A 161 13.52 8.61 14.09
CA LEU A 161 13.03 7.39 14.72
C LEU A 161 13.70 6.14 14.15
N ASP A 162 13.87 6.06 12.83
CA ASP A 162 14.50 4.93 12.16
C ASP A 162 15.97 4.75 12.55
N ARG A 163 16.70 5.85 12.78
CA ARG A 163 18.08 5.80 13.30
C ARG A 163 18.19 5.15 14.68
N LEU A 164 17.10 5.08 15.45
CA LEU A 164 17.07 4.44 16.76
C LEU A 164 16.78 2.93 16.70
N GLN A 165 16.19 2.44 15.61
CA GLN A 165 15.67 1.06 15.51
C GLN A 165 16.23 0.24 14.34
N THR A 166 16.85 0.89 13.35
CA THR A 166 17.33 0.28 12.10
C THR A 166 18.84 0.51 11.92
N GLU A 167 19.49 -0.26 11.05
CA GLU A 167 20.89 -0.07 10.66
C GLU A 167 21.13 1.38 10.15
N PRO A 168 21.91 2.21 10.85
CA PRO A 168 22.04 3.64 10.54
C PRO A 168 22.50 3.93 9.11
N ARG A 169 23.31 3.05 8.52
CA ARG A 169 23.74 3.21 7.12
C ARG A 169 22.56 3.12 6.14
N CYS A 170 21.64 2.18 6.33
CA CYS A 170 20.48 2.03 5.47
C CYS A 170 19.54 3.24 5.56
N VAL A 171 19.36 3.78 6.78
CA VAL A 171 18.57 4.99 6.99
C VAL A 171 19.21 6.20 6.32
N ALA A 172 20.53 6.35 6.43
CA ALA A 172 21.27 7.42 5.75
C ALA A 172 21.20 7.32 4.21
N GLU A 173 21.27 6.09 3.66
CA GLU A 173 21.10 5.84 2.22
C GLU A 173 19.69 6.22 1.75
N GLU A 174 18.66 5.91 2.53
CA GLU A 174 17.29 6.27 2.20
C GLU A 174 17.04 7.79 2.24
N GLU A 175 17.49 8.44 3.32
CA GLU A 175 17.34 9.88 3.54
C GLU A 175 18.05 10.70 2.47
N GLN A 176 19.27 10.29 2.08
CA GLN A 176 20.03 10.95 1.03
C GLN A 176 19.29 10.99 -0.31
N GLY A 177 18.54 9.93 -0.63
CA GLY A 177 17.79 9.81 -1.88
C GLY A 177 16.44 10.51 -1.90
N LEU A 178 15.88 10.90 -0.74
CA LEU A 178 14.48 11.32 -0.65
C LEU A 178 14.16 12.59 -1.45
N ARG A 179 15.05 13.59 -1.41
CA ARG A 179 14.86 14.88 -2.11
C ARG A 179 14.80 14.72 -3.61
N GLU A 180 15.46 13.71 -4.16
CA GLU A 180 15.60 13.45 -5.60
C GLU A 180 14.77 12.25 -6.06
N ARG A 181 13.96 11.67 -5.16
CA ARG A 181 13.22 10.44 -5.41
C ARG A 181 12.15 10.66 -6.49
N THR A 182 12.28 9.89 -7.57
CA THR A 182 11.29 9.79 -8.65
C THR A 182 10.48 8.50 -8.54
N GLY A 183 9.29 8.51 -9.13
CA GLY A 183 8.46 7.29 -9.22
C GLY A 183 9.05 6.28 -10.22
N PRO A 184 8.85 4.97 -10.01
CA PRO A 184 9.23 3.95 -10.97
C PRO A 184 8.42 4.10 -12.27
N SER A 185 9.07 3.89 -13.42
CA SER A 185 8.39 3.81 -14.71
C SER A 185 8.11 2.35 -15.05
N TYR A 186 6.82 2.00 -15.10
CA TYR A 186 6.36 0.68 -15.50
C TYR A 186 5.89 0.70 -16.95
N CYS A 187 6.40 -0.25 -17.76
CA CYS A 187 5.85 -0.53 -19.08
C CYS A 187 5.13 -1.88 -18.99
N LEU A 188 3.81 -1.84 -18.81
CA LEU A 188 2.97 -3.04 -18.89
C LEU A 188 2.56 -3.25 -20.35
N PRO A 189 2.62 -4.49 -20.87
CA PRO A 189 2.08 -4.77 -22.20
C PRO A 189 0.57 -4.48 -22.23
N LEU A 190 0.07 -3.94 -23.35
CA LEU A 190 -1.35 -3.63 -23.54
C LEU A 190 -2.26 -4.86 -23.42
N THR A 191 -1.70 -6.05 -23.57
CA THR A 191 -2.40 -7.33 -23.46
C THR A 191 -1.59 -8.28 -22.58
N PHE A 192 -2.24 -8.82 -21.57
CA PHE A 192 -1.70 -9.95 -20.81
C PHE A 192 -2.03 -11.25 -21.54
N PRO A 193 -1.09 -12.19 -21.66
CA PRO A 193 -1.43 -13.50 -22.20
C PRO A 193 -2.38 -14.21 -21.23
N GLU A 194 -3.53 -14.66 -21.73
CA GLU A 194 -4.37 -15.62 -21.00
C GLU A 194 -3.65 -16.96 -21.00
N VAL A 195 -2.98 -17.28 -19.90
CA VAL A 195 -2.27 -18.56 -19.73
C VAL A 195 -3.06 -19.41 -18.75
N SER A 196 -3.65 -20.49 -19.25
CA SER A 196 -4.17 -21.58 -18.43
C SER A 196 -3.28 -22.79 -18.63
N VAL A 197 -3.15 -23.61 -17.59
CA VAL A 197 -2.43 -24.88 -17.65
C VAL A 197 -3.10 -25.78 -18.67
N SER A 198 -2.38 -26.05 -19.76
CA SER A 198 -2.80 -26.97 -20.79
C SER A 198 -3.02 -28.37 -20.20
N HIS A 199 -4.21 -28.92 -20.41
CA HIS A 199 -4.53 -30.30 -20.13
C HIS A 199 -5.38 -30.86 -21.27
N GLU A 200 -5.36 -32.17 -21.47
CA GLU A 200 -6.19 -32.81 -22.49
C GLU A 200 -7.68 -32.66 -22.11
N PRO A 201 -8.58 -32.30 -23.06
CA PRO A 201 -10.01 -32.23 -22.79
C PRO A 201 -10.54 -33.55 -22.23
N GLY A 202 -11.10 -33.53 -21.01
CA GLY A 202 -11.57 -34.72 -20.30
C GLY A 202 -10.48 -35.51 -19.55
N GLY A 203 -9.22 -35.08 -19.64
CA GLY A 203 -8.12 -35.58 -18.82
C GLY A 203 -8.14 -35.02 -17.39
N PRO A 204 -7.41 -35.63 -16.45
CA PRO A 204 -7.34 -35.15 -15.07
C PRO A 204 -6.62 -33.79 -15.00
N MET A 205 -7.19 -32.87 -14.21
CA MET A 205 -6.53 -31.59 -13.95
C MET A 205 -5.20 -31.82 -13.21
N PRO A 206 -4.10 -31.14 -13.61
CA PRO A 206 -2.85 -31.23 -12.86
C PRO A 206 -3.04 -30.77 -11.42
N ARG A 207 -2.62 -31.60 -10.47
CA ARG A 207 -2.71 -31.29 -9.05
C ARG A 207 -1.48 -30.56 -8.56
N VAL A 208 -1.70 -29.57 -7.70
CA VAL A 208 -0.64 -28.88 -6.94
C VAL A 208 -0.94 -28.96 -5.45
N ALA A 209 0.07 -29.36 -4.68
CA ALA A 209 0.02 -29.31 -3.22
C ALA A 209 0.54 -27.96 -2.75
N ILE A 210 -0.33 -27.19 -2.09
CA ILE A 210 0.06 -25.96 -1.39
C ILE A 210 0.53 -26.41 -0.01
N LEU A 211 1.84 -26.60 0.11
CA LEU A 211 2.44 -27.16 1.30
C LEU A 211 2.71 -26.07 2.33
N ARG A 212 2.10 -26.22 3.50
CA ARG A 212 2.18 -25.27 4.61
C ARG A 212 2.58 -25.93 5.93
N GLU A 213 3.11 -25.12 6.82
CA GLU A 213 3.56 -25.50 8.16
C GLU A 213 2.94 -24.59 9.23
N GLU A 214 2.93 -25.00 10.48
CA GLU A 214 2.54 -24.14 11.60
C GLU A 214 3.28 -22.78 11.54
N GLY A 215 2.52 -21.68 11.55
CA GLY A 215 3.05 -20.31 11.48
C GLY A 215 3.23 -19.74 10.06
N SER A 216 3.10 -20.57 9.02
CA SER A 216 2.95 -20.05 7.66
C SER A 216 1.61 -19.32 7.49
N ASN A 217 1.56 -18.36 6.56
CA ASN A 217 0.39 -17.49 6.38
C ASN A 217 0.14 -17.02 4.94
N GLY A 218 0.95 -17.49 3.98
CA GLY A 218 0.80 -17.16 2.57
C GLY A 218 0.19 -18.28 1.73
N ASP A 219 -0.63 -19.13 2.34
CA ASP A 219 -1.22 -20.32 1.71
C ASP A 219 -2.45 -20.01 0.85
N ARG A 220 -3.28 -19.06 1.26
CA ARG A 220 -4.57 -18.78 0.59
C ARG A 220 -4.40 -18.10 -0.76
N GLU A 221 -3.55 -17.07 -0.84
CA GLU A 221 -3.26 -16.37 -2.08
C GLU A 221 -2.42 -17.23 -3.03
N MET A 222 -1.56 -18.10 -2.49
CA MET A 222 -0.85 -19.10 -3.29
C MET A 222 -1.84 -20.08 -3.92
N ALA A 223 -2.78 -20.58 -3.12
CA ALA A 223 -3.83 -21.48 -3.60
C ALA A 223 -4.68 -20.82 -4.71
N ASP A 224 -5.08 -19.56 -4.52
CA ASP A 224 -5.86 -18.80 -5.50
C ASP A 224 -5.08 -18.58 -6.81
N ALA A 225 -3.80 -18.20 -6.73
CA ALA A 225 -2.95 -18.02 -7.91
C ALA A 225 -2.82 -19.29 -8.75
N PHE A 226 -2.63 -20.45 -8.11
CA PHE A 226 -2.60 -21.74 -8.82
C PHE A 226 -3.98 -22.15 -9.34
N HIS A 227 -5.06 -21.84 -8.63
CA HIS A 227 -6.41 -22.10 -9.11
C HIS A 227 -6.74 -21.29 -10.37
N LEU A 228 -6.41 -19.99 -10.37
CA LEU A 228 -6.55 -19.11 -11.53
C LEU A 228 -5.72 -19.57 -12.73
N ALA A 229 -4.55 -20.17 -12.48
CA ALA A 229 -3.74 -20.79 -13.51
C ALA A 229 -4.36 -22.10 -14.06
N GLY A 230 -5.35 -22.69 -13.40
CA GLY A 230 -6.06 -23.90 -13.86
C GLY A 230 -5.63 -25.22 -13.19
N PHE A 231 -4.99 -25.18 -12.02
CA PHE A 231 -4.65 -26.38 -11.26
C PHE A 231 -5.81 -26.88 -10.38
N GLU A 232 -5.82 -28.18 -10.10
CA GLU A 232 -6.53 -28.75 -8.95
C GLU A 232 -5.69 -28.53 -7.69
N VAL A 233 -6.13 -27.64 -6.81
CA VAL A 233 -5.33 -27.15 -5.68
C VAL A 233 -5.70 -27.89 -4.39
N TRP A 234 -4.70 -28.37 -3.67
CA TRP A 234 -4.88 -29.05 -2.38
C TRP A 234 -4.12 -28.34 -1.28
N ASP A 235 -4.81 -28.03 -0.17
CA ASP A 235 -4.17 -27.65 1.08
C ASP A 235 -3.49 -28.89 1.68
N VAL A 236 -2.17 -28.83 1.85
CA VAL A 236 -1.38 -29.92 2.42
C VAL A 236 -0.58 -29.36 3.58
N THR A 237 -0.78 -29.91 4.77
CA THR A 237 0.05 -29.56 5.92
C THR A 237 1.25 -30.47 6.02
N MET A 238 2.32 -30.00 6.67
CA MET A 238 3.41 -30.87 7.08
C MET A 238 2.94 -32.04 7.95
N GLN A 239 1.91 -31.84 8.78
CA GLN A 239 1.33 -32.93 9.57
C GLN A 239 0.74 -34.04 8.70
N ASP A 240 0.11 -33.71 7.58
CA ASP A 240 -0.44 -34.71 6.66
C ASP A 240 0.66 -35.58 6.03
N LEU A 241 1.81 -34.98 5.71
CA LEU A 241 2.99 -35.70 5.23
C LEU A 241 3.66 -36.50 6.35
N CYS A 242 3.73 -35.96 7.56
CA CYS A 242 4.34 -36.61 8.72
C CYS A 242 3.52 -37.83 9.17
N SER A 243 2.19 -37.77 9.12
CA SER A 243 1.33 -38.91 9.47
C SER A 243 1.16 -39.90 8.32
N GLY A 244 1.59 -39.56 7.11
CA GLY A 244 1.34 -40.34 5.89
C GLY A 244 -0.13 -40.33 5.46
N ALA A 245 -0.91 -39.32 5.90
CA ALA A 245 -2.31 -39.15 5.49
C ALA A 245 -2.42 -38.82 4.00
N ILE A 246 -1.37 -38.22 3.42
CA ILE A 246 -1.29 -37.90 2.00
C ILE A 246 0.09 -38.21 1.44
N GLY A 247 0.12 -38.69 0.19
CA GLY A 247 1.33 -38.85 -0.61
C GLY A 247 1.34 -37.86 -1.78
N LEU A 248 2.54 -37.44 -2.17
CA LEU A 248 2.83 -36.48 -3.22
C LEU A 248 2.87 -37.10 -4.64
N ASP A 249 2.68 -38.42 -4.78
CA ASP A 249 2.70 -39.14 -6.07
C ASP A 249 1.68 -38.61 -7.09
N THR A 250 0.50 -38.19 -6.62
CA THR A 250 -0.57 -37.71 -7.51
C THR A 250 -0.40 -36.24 -7.94
N PHE A 251 0.58 -35.55 -7.35
CA PHE A 251 0.82 -34.13 -7.59
C PHE A 251 1.84 -33.92 -8.71
N ARG A 252 1.60 -32.89 -9.52
CA ARG A 252 2.55 -32.35 -10.51
C ARG A 252 3.39 -31.23 -9.95
N GLY A 253 2.83 -30.48 -8.99
CA GLY A 253 3.52 -29.38 -8.33
C GLY A 253 3.45 -29.47 -6.82
N VAL A 254 4.49 -28.97 -6.16
CA VAL A 254 4.43 -28.58 -4.74
C VAL A 254 4.84 -27.12 -4.64
N ALA A 255 3.99 -26.30 -4.04
CA ALA A 255 4.26 -24.90 -3.73
C ALA A 255 4.45 -24.73 -2.23
N PHE A 256 5.63 -24.30 -1.82
CA PHE A 256 5.97 -24.01 -0.43
C PHE A 256 5.64 -22.55 -0.14
N VAL A 257 4.69 -22.33 0.76
CA VAL A 257 4.06 -21.04 1.01
C VAL A 257 4.97 -20.06 1.78
N GLY A 258 4.60 -18.79 1.76
CA GLY A 258 5.24 -17.76 2.59
C GLY A 258 4.76 -17.76 4.06
N GLY A 259 5.41 -16.92 4.87
CA GLY A 259 5.02 -16.66 6.26
C GLY A 259 6.16 -16.80 7.24
N PHE A 260 5.85 -17.24 8.45
CA PHE A 260 6.80 -17.34 9.55
C PHE A 260 6.66 -18.71 10.20
N SER A 261 7.02 -19.78 9.49
CA SER A 261 6.93 -21.12 10.06
C SER A 261 7.71 -21.20 11.38
N TYR A 262 7.04 -21.70 12.43
CA TYR A 262 7.54 -21.66 13.81
C TYR A 262 7.99 -20.27 14.28
N ALA A 263 7.32 -19.21 13.81
CA ALA A 263 7.65 -17.81 14.06
C ALA A 263 9.10 -17.42 13.69
N ASP A 264 9.72 -18.13 12.75
CA ASP A 264 11.14 -18.01 12.37
C ASP A 264 12.13 -18.19 13.54
N VAL A 265 11.68 -18.82 14.63
CA VAL A 265 12.53 -19.16 15.77
C VAL A 265 13.62 -20.14 15.33
N LEU A 266 14.84 -19.93 15.84
CA LEU A 266 16.08 -20.61 15.41
C LEU A 266 16.58 -20.18 14.01
N GLY A 267 15.90 -19.23 13.37
CA GLY A 267 16.19 -18.70 12.04
C GLY A 267 15.12 -19.10 11.04
N SER A 268 14.86 -18.22 10.07
CA SER A 268 13.72 -18.38 9.17
C SER A 268 13.71 -19.71 8.43
N ALA A 269 12.53 -20.34 8.42
CA ALA A 269 12.25 -21.66 7.87
C ALA A 269 13.07 -22.84 8.46
N LYS A 270 13.92 -22.65 9.48
CA LYS A 270 14.76 -23.74 10.00
C LYS A 270 13.95 -24.81 10.74
N GLY A 271 12.91 -24.43 11.46
CA GLY A 271 11.99 -25.39 12.09
C GLY A 271 11.31 -26.27 11.04
N TRP A 272 10.81 -25.66 9.98
CA TRP A 272 10.22 -26.38 8.85
C TRP A 272 11.24 -27.27 8.13
N ALA A 273 12.45 -26.77 7.89
CA ALA A 273 13.53 -27.56 7.31
C ALA A 273 13.93 -28.76 8.18
N ALA A 274 13.88 -28.61 9.51
CA ALA A 274 14.13 -29.70 10.45
C ALA A 274 13.03 -30.78 10.35
N ALA A 275 11.75 -30.39 10.24
CA ALA A 275 10.66 -31.33 10.01
C ALA A 275 10.85 -32.11 8.71
N VAL A 276 11.20 -31.44 7.61
CA VAL A 276 11.50 -32.07 6.31
C VAL A 276 12.73 -32.99 6.38
N THR A 277 13.76 -32.59 7.13
CA THR A 277 15.04 -33.31 7.15
C THR A 277 15.02 -34.53 8.07
N PHE A 278 14.46 -34.38 9.27
CA PHE A 278 14.56 -35.37 10.33
C PHE A 278 13.33 -36.25 10.48
N HIS A 279 12.15 -35.84 10.00
CA HIS A 279 10.99 -36.71 10.01
C HIS A 279 11.10 -37.76 8.89
N PRO A 280 11.12 -39.07 9.20
CA PRO A 280 11.44 -40.11 8.23
C PRO A 280 10.45 -40.17 7.05
N LEU A 281 9.14 -40.02 7.32
CA LEU A 281 8.09 -40.08 6.30
C LEU A 281 8.09 -38.83 5.40
N ALA A 282 7.85 -37.64 5.96
CA ALA A 282 7.83 -36.39 5.22
C ALA A 282 9.11 -36.15 4.37
N GLY A 283 10.29 -36.40 4.95
CA GLY A 283 11.55 -36.24 4.22
C GLY A 283 11.71 -37.24 3.08
N ALA A 284 11.33 -38.50 3.28
CA ALA A 284 11.36 -39.49 2.21
C ALA A 284 10.38 -39.13 1.09
N GLU A 285 9.19 -38.66 1.46
CA GLU A 285 8.14 -38.28 0.51
C GLU A 285 8.55 -37.10 -0.37
N LEU A 286 9.08 -36.05 0.24
CA LEU A 286 9.56 -34.88 -0.49
C LEU A 286 10.78 -35.20 -1.37
N ARG A 287 11.72 -36.04 -0.90
CA ARG A 287 12.83 -36.53 -1.74
C ARG A 287 12.33 -37.36 -2.92
N ARG A 288 11.33 -38.20 -2.71
CA ARG A 288 10.71 -39.03 -3.76
C ARG A 288 10.01 -38.16 -4.79
N PHE A 289 9.22 -37.16 -4.35
CA PHE A 289 8.62 -36.16 -5.22
C PHE A 289 9.67 -35.45 -6.08
N ARG A 290 10.72 -34.90 -5.45
CA ARG A 290 11.81 -34.17 -6.13
C ARG A 290 12.54 -34.99 -7.20
N LYS A 291 12.65 -36.30 -7.03
CA LYS A 291 13.35 -37.20 -7.99
C LYS A 291 12.55 -37.48 -9.25
N ARG A 292 11.24 -37.19 -9.26
CA ARG A 292 10.39 -37.47 -10.40
C ARG A 292 10.65 -36.45 -11.51
N PRO A 293 10.89 -36.89 -12.77
CA PRO A 293 11.22 -35.99 -13.88
C PRO A 293 10.01 -35.18 -14.37
N ASP A 294 8.81 -35.45 -13.87
CA ASP A 294 7.53 -34.91 -14.30
C ASP A 294 6.88 -34.01 -13.23
N THR A 295 7.71 -33.39 -12.38
CA THR A 295 7.29 -32.54 -11.27
C THR A 295 7.96 -31.17 -11.30
N PHE A 296 7.30 -30.17 -10.69
CA PHE A 296 7.88 -28.86 -10.41
C PHE A 296 7.75 -28.50 -8.92
N SER A 297 8.56 -27.54 -8.49
CA SER A 297 8.44 -26.94 -7.15
C SER A 297 8.57 -25.42 -7.23
N LEU A 298 7.81 -24.73 -6.39
CA LEU A 298 7.88 -23.28 -6.21
C LEU A 298 8.03 -22.97 -4.72
N GLY A 299 8.95 -22.09 -4.35
CA GLY A 299 9.07 -21.59 -2.98
C GLY A 299 9.01 -20.07 -2.97
N VAL A 300 8.12 -19.49 -2.16
CA VAL A 300 7.96 -18.03 -2.04
C VAL A 300 8.22 -17.61 -0.59
N CYS A 301 9.03 -16.55 -0.41
CA CYS A 301 9.38 -16.03 0.92
C CYS A 301 9.94 -17.13 1.85
N ASN A 302 9.20 -17.54 2.90
CA ASN A 302 9.58 -18.62 3.80
C ASN A 302 9.76 -19.97 3.11
N GLY A 303 8.93 -20.27 2.12
CA GLY A 303 9.11 -21.44 1.25
C GLY A 303 10.40 -21.36 0.44
N CYS A 304 10.82 -20.17 -0.02
CA CYS A 304 12.11 -20.00 -0.70
C CYS A 304 13.29 -20.28 0.26
N GLN A 305 13.22 -19.73 1.48
CA GLN A 305 14.21 -20.00 2.53
C GLN A 305 14.30 -21.50 2.84
N LEU A 306 13.15 -22.17 2.97
CA LEU A 306 13.07 -23.62 3.12
C LEU A 306 13.78 -24.32 1.96
N LEU A 307 13.53 -23.97 0.70
CA LEU A 307 14.15 -24.67 -0.44
C LEU A 307 15.68 -24.53 -0.47
N GLY A 308 16.23 -23.45 0.08
CA GLY A 308 17.68 -23.25 0.19
C GLY A 308 18.35 -24.17 1.21
N LEU A 309 17.72 -24.41 2.36
CA LEU A 309 18.33 -25.10 3.52
C LEU A 309 18.70 -26.58 3.28
N PRO A 310 17.83 -27.44 2.73
CA PRO A 310 18.14 -28.84 2.42
C PRO A 310 18.79 -29.00 1.04
N GLY A 311 19.20 -27.90 0.38
CA GLY A 311 19.74 -27.92 -0.98
C GLY A 311 18.72 -28.38 -2.03
N TRP A 312 17.45 -27.99 -1.88
CA TRP A 312 16.42 -28.25 -2.88
C TRP A 312 16.70 -27.51 -4.19
N VAL A 313 17.21 -26.28 -4.06
CA VAL A 313 17.69 -25.44 -5.16
C VAL A 313 19.21 -25.33 -5.07
N GLY A 314 19.91 -25.39 -6.21
CA GLY A 314 21.37 -25.24 -6.29
C GLY A 314 22.21 -26.48 -5.91
N GLY A 315 21.58 -27.55 -5.40
CA GLY A 315 22.23 -28.85 -5.16
C GLY A 315 22.00 -29.86 -6.28
N SER A 316 22.93 -30.80 -6.49
CA SER A 316 22.69 -31.95 -7.37
C SER A 316 21.51 -32.78 -6.84
N PRO A 317 20.55 -33.21 -7.69
CA PRO A 317 19.50 -34.12 -7.26
C PRO A 317 20.15 -35.47 -6.89
N ARG A 318 20.42 -35.69 -5.60
CA ARG A 318 20.88 -36.98 -5.06
C ARG A 318 19.70 -37.89 -4.78
#